data_AF-A0A841J355-F1
#
_entry.id   AF-A0A841J355-F1
#
_cell.length_a   1.000
_cell.length_b   1.000
_cell.length_c   1.000
_cell.angle_alpha   90.00
_cell.angle_beta   90.00
_cell.angle_gamma   90.00
#
_symmetry.space_group_name_H-M   'P 1'
#
loop_
_entity.id
_entity.type
_entity.pdbx_description
1 polymer ?
#
loop_
_entity_poly.entity_id
_entity_poly.type
_entity_poly.pdbx_seq_one_letter_code
_entity_poly.pdbx_strand_id
1 'polypeptide(L)'
;MAVWGCGPVGLFAVQSAFLMGAKRVIAIDHFPHRLELARKFGAETINFEESKTYEALMDMTGGIGPDAVIDAVGLEAHGFFVDNVVDQIKASMFLGTDRIHSIRQAIVACRKGGRVSMPAVYGGIVDKFPLGAFMEKGLTLKTGQTHVQHYMPALLTAIMEGKIDTTFLISHRLPLEQAPEGYKMFHDKQNEVTKIVLKPGMDLALAA
;
A
#
# COMPACT_ATOMS: atom_id res chain seq x y z
N MET A 1 1.08 -14.89 0.14
CA MET A 1 0.60 -13.74 0.94
C MET A 1 -0.17 -12.77 0.05
N ALA A 2 -0.93 -11.85 0.61
CA ALA A 2 -1.63 -10.81 -0.14
C ALA A 2 -1.29 -9.40 0.35
N VAL A 3 -1.23 -8.43 -0.56
CA VAL A 3 -0.89 -7.02 -0.28
C VAL A 3 -2.00 -6.13 -0.84
N TRP A 4 -2.66 -5.37 0.03
CA TRP A 4 -3.60 -4.32 -0.37
C TRP A 4 -2.85 -3.02 -0.60
N GLY A 5 -3.05 -2.43 -1.77
CA GLY A 5 -2.38 -1.23 -2.24
C GLY A 5 -1.10 -1.58 -3.00
N CYS A 6 -0.98 -1.07 -4.21
CA CYS A 6 0.19 -1.15 -5.09
C CYS A 6 0.82 0.25 -5.29
N GLY A 7 0.66 1.14 -4.31
CA GLY A 7 1.48 2.37 -4.23
C GLY A 7 2.94 2.05 -3.85
N PRO A 8 3.77 3.08 -3.60
CA PRO A 8 5.17 2.92 -3.19
C PRO A 8 5.40 1.87 -2.10
N VAL A 9 4.67 1.97 -0.99
CA VAL A 9 4.82 1.06 0.16
C VAL A 9 4.44 -0.37 -0.22
N GLY A 10 3.32 -0.54 -0.93
CA GLY A 10 2.83 -1.85 -1.36
C GLY A 10 3.77 -2.55 -2.34
N LEU A 11 4.30 -1.82 -3.33
CA LEU A 11 5.26 -2.37 -4.30
C LEU A 11 6.57 -2.79 -3.62
N PHE A 12 7.08 -2.00 -2.66
CA PHE A 12 8.22 -2.44 -1.85
C PHE A 12 7.87 -3.60 -0.92
N ALA A 13 6.64 -3.71 -0.44
CA ALA A 13 6.19 -4.88 0.33
C ALA A 13 6.15 -6.15 -0.54
N VAL A 14 5.69 -6.05 -1.79
CA VAL A 14 5.75 -7.14 -2.78
C VAL A 14 7.20 -7.57 -3.02
N GLN A 15 8.08 -6.64 -3.33
CA GLN A 15 9.50 -6.93 -3.58
C GLN A 15 10.17 -7.55 -2.33
N SER A 16 9.91 -6.98 -1.15
CA SER A 16 10.43 -7.49 0.14
C SER A 16 9.92 -8.90 0.44
N ALA A 17 8.66 -9.20 0.13
CA ALA A 17 8.11 -10.54 0.33
C ALA A 17 8.86 -11.60 -0.48
N PHE A 18 9.14 -11.32 -1.75
CA PHE A 18 9.93 -12.22 -2.59
C PHE A 18 11.37 -12.37 -2.08
N LEU A 19 12.01 -11.28 -1.67
CA LEU A 19 13.35 -11.31 -1.07
C LEU A 19 13.40 -12.12 0.23
N MET A 20 12.30 -12.15 0.99
CA MET A 20 12.13 -12.96 2.19
C MET A 20 11.70 -14.41 1.90
N GLY A 21 11.63 -14.81 0.63
CA GLY A 21 11.34 -16.19 0.22
C GLY A 21 9.86 -16.53 0.08
N ALA A 22 8.97 -15.53 -0.01
CA ALA A 22 7.58 -15.79 -0.36
C ALA A 22 7.49 -16.42 -1.76
N LYS A 23 6.90 -17.62 -1.86
CA LYS A 23 6.72 -18.31 -3.14
C LYS A 23 5.62 -17.71 -4.00
N ARG A 24 4.70 -16.97 -3.38
CA ARG A 24 3.51 -16.42 -4.02
C ARG A 24 3.04 -15.15 -3.32
N VAL A 25 2.84 -14.11 -4.10
CA VAL A 25 2.38 -12.79 -3.64
C VAL A 25 1.21 -12.38 -4.54
N ILE A 26 0.10 -12.00 -3.91
CA ILE A 26 -1.10 -11.49 -4.59
C ILE A 26 -1.23 -10.00 -4.25
N ALA A 27 -1.10 -9.13 -5.25
CA ALA A 27 -1.16 -7.68 -5.09
C ALA A 27 -2.54 -7.16 -5.53
N ILE A 28 -3.14 -6.28 -4.73
CA ILE A 28 -4.53 -5.85 -4.89
C ILE A 28 -4.55 -4.32 -4.99
N ASP A 29 -5.07 -3.80 -6.11
CA ASP A 29 -5.26 -2.37 -6.38
C ASP A 29 -6.34 -2.22 -7.47
N HIS A 30 -6.62 -1.00 -7.89
CA HIS A 30 -7.48 -0.67 -9.04
C HIS A 30 -6.71 0.01 -10.16
N PHE A 31 -5.59 0.68 -9.85
CA PHE A 31 -4.78 1.36 -10.86
C PHE A 31 -4.04 0.35 -11.75
N PRO A 32 -4.35 0.25 -13.05
CA PRO A 32 -3.74 -0.76 -13.93
C PRO A 32 -2.23 -0.67 -14.00
N HIS A 33 -1.67 0.55 -14.00
CA HIS A 33 -0.22 0.76 -14.06
C HIS A 33 0.48 0.23 -12.79
N ARG A 34 -0.12 0.46 -11.62
CA ARG A 34 0.41 -0.05 -10.35
C ARG A 34 0.38 -1.58 -10.30
N LEU A 35 -0.70 -2.18 -10.81
CA LEU A 35 -0.80 -3.64 -10.95
C LEU A 35 0.25 -4.17 -11.94
N GLU A 36 0.50 -3.48 -13.05
CA GLU A 36 1.56 -3.85 -14.00
C GLU A 36 2.95 -3.85 -13.32
N LEU A 37 3.26 -2.83 -12.51
CA LEU A 37 4.51 -2.80 -11.74
C LEU A 37 4.61 -3.97 -10.77
N ALA A 38 3.52 -4.34 -10.09
CA ALA A 38 3.51 -5.51 -9.21
C ALA A 38 3.79 -6.82 -9.98
N ARG A 39 3.22 -6.97 -11.19
CA ARG A 39 3.47 -8.13 -12.07
C ARG A 39 4.94 -8.23 -12.49
N LYS A 40 5.64 -7.11 -12.68
CA LYS A 40 7.08 -7.10 -13.00
C LYS A 40 7.94 -7.73 -11.89
N PHE A 41 7.47 -7.74 -10.65
CA PHE A 41 8.10 -8.47 -9.54
C PHE A 41 7.65 -9.92 -9.41
N GLY A 42 6.76 -10.40 -10.27
CA GLY A 42 6.21 -11.76 -10.22
C GLY A 42 4.96 -11.91 -9.35
N ALA A 43 4.36 -10.81 -8.88
CA ALA A 43 3.09 -10.89 -8.17
C ALA A 43 1.94 -11.22 -9.12
N GLU A 44 1.04 -12.08 -8.67
CA GLU A 44 -0.30 -12.16 -9.24
C GLU A 44 -1.10 -10.94 -8.77
N THR A 45 -2.10 -10.53 -9.54
CA THR A 45 -2.81 -9.27 -9.30
C THR A 45 -4.30 -9.44 -9.31
N ILE A 46 -4.98 -8.70 -8.44
CA ILE A 46 -6.44 -8.55 -8.45
C ILE A 46 -6.76 -7.07 -8.68
N ASN A 47 -7.53 -6.78 -9.73
CA ASN A 47 -8.22 -5.51 -9.87
C ASN A 47 -9.58 -5.62 -9.16
N PHE A 48 -9.76 -4.84 -8.09
CA PHE A 48 -11.00 -4.90 -7.30
C PHE A 48 -12.20 -4.19 -7.95
N GLU A 49 -12.00 -3.47 -9.06
CA GLU A 49 -13.09 -2.94 -9.89
C GLU A 49 -13.65 -4.00 -10.85
N GLU A 50 -12.83 -4.99 -11.22
CA GLU A 50 -13.19 -6.04 -12.18
C GLU A 50 -13.65 -7.34 -11.49
N SER A 51 -13.28 -7.52 -10.21
CA SER A 51 -13.54 -8.75 -9.47
C SER A 51 -13.73 -8.49 -7.98
N LYS A 52 -14.49 -9.36 -7.32
CA LYS A 52 -14.65 -9.30 -5.87
C LYS A 52 -13.40 -9.87 -5.20
N THR A 53 -12.62 -9.02 -4.56
CA THR A 53 -11.33 -9.36 -3.94
C THR A 53 -11.39 -10.59 -3.04
N TYR A 54 -12.41 -10.72 -2.19
CA TYR A 54 -12.51 -11.86 -1.27
C TYR A 54 -12.71 -13.19 -2.02
N GLU A 55 -13.66 -13.24 -2.96
CA GLU A 55 -13.95 -14.44 -3.75
C GLU A 55 -12.72 -14.85 -4.57
N ALA A 56 -12.09 -13.88 -5.26
CA ALA A 56 -10.86 -14.12 -6.01
C ALA A 56 -9.73 -14.65 -5.12
N LEU A 57 -9.52 -14.08 -3.92
CA LEU A 57 -8.51 -14.58 -2.99
C LEU A 57 -8.80 -16.00 -2.52
N MET A 58 -10.06 -16.33 -2.23
CA MET A 58 -10.45 -17.68 -1.83
C MET A 58 -10.16 -18.67 -2.96
N ASP A 59 -10.57 -18.37 -4.19
CA ASP A 59 -10.31 -19.23 -5.35
C ASP A 59 -8.81 -19.42 -5.58
N MET A 60 -8.05 -18.33 -5.53
CA MET A 60 -6.60 -18.37 -5.67
C MET A 60 -5.93 -19.16 -4.55
N THR A 61 -6.47 -19.20 -3.34
CA THR A 61 -5.85 -19.83 -2.16
C THR A 61 -6.50 -21.14 -1.73
N GLY A 62 -7.33 -21.75 -2.60
CA GLY A 62 -7.98 -23.04 -2.31
C GLY A 62 -9.00 -22.97 -1.17
N GLY A 63 -9.65 -21.82 -0.99
CA GLY A 63 -10.68 -21.58 0.02
C GLY A 63 -10.15 -21.31 1.43
N ILE A 64 -8.83 -21.19 1.61
CA ILE A 64 -8.20 -21.06 2.94
C ILE A 64 -7.92 -19.60 3.30
N GLY A 65 -7.55 -18.79 2.31
CA GLY A 65 -7.04 -17.44 2.49
C GLY A 65 -5.50 -17.37 2.55
N PRO A 66 -4.90 -16.18 2.35
CA PRO A 66 -3.45 -16.02 2.41
C PRO A 66 -2.87 -16.26 3.82
N ASP A 67 -1.66 -16.84 3.90
CA ASP A 67 -0.90 -17.02 5.17
C ASP A 67 -0.63 -15.73 5.94
N ALA A 68 -0.41 -14.67 5.18
CA ALA A 68 -0.13 -13.35 5.68
C ALA A 68 -0.74 -12.32 4.73
N VAL A 69 -1.17 -11.21 5.30
CA VAL A 69 -1.73 -10.06 4.60
C VAL A 69 -1.01 -8.78 5.03
N ILE A 70 -0.84 -7.85 4.09
CA ILE A 70 -0.27 -6.53 4.34
C ILE A 70 -1.28 -5.49 3.87
N ASP A 71 -1.65 -4.57 4.75
CA ASP A 71 -2.40 -3.37 4.39
C ASP A 71 -1.44 -2.19 4.19
N ALA A 72 -1.28 -1.78 2.94
CA ALA A 72 -0.46 -0.64 2.53
C ALA A 72 -1.32 0.49 1.91
N VAL A 73 -2.61 0.56 2.27
CA VAL A 73 -3.53 1.62 1.83
C VAL A 73 -3.75 2.67 2.92
N GLY A 74 -4.32 2.28 4.06
CA GLY A 74 -4.64 3.21 5.16
C GLY A 74 -5.63 4.30 4.76
N LEU A 75 -5.49 5.46 5.42
CA LEU A 75 -6.31 6.66 5.17
C LEU A 75 -6.19 7.23 3.74
N GLU A 76 -5.30 6.70 2.88
CA GLU A 76 -5.17 7.07 1.47
C GLU A 76 -6.18 6.39 0.53
N ALA A 77 -7.24 5.76 1.05
CA ALA A 77 -8.44 5.50 0.25
C ALA A 77 -9.13 6.84 -0.09
N HIS A 78 -8.52 7.60 -1.01
CA HIS A 78 -8.85 8.95 -1.45
C HIS A 78 -8.87 10.04 -0.34
N GLY A 79 -7.76 10.77 -0.21
CA GLY A 79 -7.76 12.17 0.25
C GLY A 79 -7.07 12.46 1.59
N PHE A 80 -5.78 12.79 1.54
CA PHE A 80 -5.03 13.44 2.65
C PHE A 80 -4.96 14.96 2.53
N PHE A 81 -5.60 15.58 1.54
CA PHE A 81 -5.45 17.00 1.25
C PHE A 81 -6.73 17.79 1.53
N VAL A 82 -6.69 18.50 2.67
CA VAL A 82 -7.46 19.70 3.05
C VAL A 82 -8.99 19.61 2.96
N ASP A 83 -9.62 19.05 4.00
CA ASP A 83 -10.97 19.46 4.45
C ASP A 83 -11.26 19.06 5.92
N ASN A 84 -10.22 19.09 6.77
CA ASN A 84 -10.23 18.56 8.14
C ASN A 84 -11.35 19.08 9.07
N VAL A 85 -11.98 20.22 8.78
CA VAL A 85 -13.09 20.75 9.60
C VAL A 85 -14.45 20.30 9.08
N VAL A 86 -14.64 20.24 7.76
CA VAL A 86 -15.92 19.84 7.16
C VAL A 86 -16.11 18.32 7.23
N ASP A 87 -15.02 17.57 7.09
CA ASP A 87 -15.04 16.11 7.19
C ASP A 87 -15.27 15.60 8.61
N GLN A 88 -14.75 16.27 9.64
CA GLN A 88 -15.06 15.93 11.04
C GLN A 88 -16.54 16.15 11.37
N ILE A 89 -17.15 17.20 10.82
CA ILE A 89 -18.58 17.49 11.02
C ILE A 89 -19.44 16.47 10.26
N LYS A 90 -19.06 16.07 9.04
CA LYS A 90 -19.78 15.03 8.28
C LYS A 90 -19.61 13.64 8.88
N ALA A 91 -18.43 13.29 9.39
CA ALA A 91 -18.17 12.02 10.06
C ALA A 91 -18.92 11.89 11.40
N SER A 92 -19.21 13.01 12.08
CA SER A 92 -19.96 13.02 13.34
C SER A 92 -21.49 13.04 13.17
N MET A 93 -21.99 13.35 11.97
CA MET A 93 -23.42 13.56 11.68
C MET A 93 -24.10 12.39 10.93
N PHE A 94 -23.78 11.13 11.27
CA PHE A 94 -24.41 9.92 10.71
C PHE A 94 -24.02 9.52 9.28
N LEU A 95 -22.76 9.18 9.01
CA LEU A 95 -22.39 8.21 7.95
C LEU A 95 -20.94 7.77 8.17
N GLY A 96 -20.76 6.53 8.66
CA GLY A 96 -19.44 5.95 8.88
C GLY A 96 -18.59 6.01 7.61
N THR A 97 -17.42 6.62 7.69
CA THR A 97 -16.55 6.84 6.55
C THR A 97 -15.97 5.51 6.05
N ASP A 98 -16.19 5.20 4.77
CA ASP A 98 -15.76 3.97 4.07
C ASP A 98 -14.24 3.83 3.88
N ARG A 99 -13.44 4.63 4.59
CA ARG A 99 -11.96 4.73 4.45
C ARG A 99 -11.18 3.55 5.05
N ILE A 100 -11.85 2.58 5.69
CA ILE A 100 -11.23 1.46 6.45
C ILE A 100 -11.50 0.11 5.76
N HIS A 101 -11.76 0.12 4.45
CA HIS A 101 -12.16 -1.10 3.74
C HIS A 101 -11.00 -2.12 3.62
N SER A 102 -9.76 -1.67 3.39
CA SER A 102 -8.62 -2.56 3.13
C SER A 102 -8.25 -3.43 4.33
N ILE A 103 -8.08 -2.86 5.53
CA ILE A 103 -7.73 -3.65 6.72
C ILE A 103 -8.83 -4.63 7.12
N ARG A 104 -10.11 -4.25 6.95
CA ARG A 104 -11.24 -5.15 7.21
C ARG A 104 -11.22 -6.34 6.26
N GLN A 105 -11.05 -6.08 4.96
CA GLN A 105 -10.89 -7.14 3.96
C GLN A 105 -9.69 -8.02 4.29
N ALA A 106 -8.53 -7.43 4.62
CA ALA A 106 -7.32 -8.16 4.93
C ALA A 106 -7.52 -9.11 6.12
N ILE A 107 -8.14 -8.65 7.22
CA ILE A 107 -8.45 -9.48 8.39
C ILE A 107 -9.40 -10.63 8.01
N VAL A 108 -10.45 -10.34 7.24
CA VAL A 108 -11.45 -11.35 6.84
C VAL A 108 -10.86 -12.37 5.88
N ALA A 109 -10.01 -11.94 4.94
CA ALA A 109 -9.39 -12.80 3.93
C ALA A 109 -8.23 -13.63 4.48
N CYS A 110 -7.51 -13.14 5.51
CA CYS A 110 -6.38 -13.87 6.09
C CYS A 110 -6.83 -15.22 6.65
N ARG A 111 -6.02 -16.27 6.43
CA ARG A 111 -6.35 -17.60 6.97
C ARG A 111 -6.33 -17.63 8.50
N LYS A 112 -6.97 -18.65 9.08
CA LYS A 112 -6.85 -18.91 10.53
C LYS A 112 -5.37 -19.09 10.94
N GLY A 113 -4.99 -18.54 12.09
CA GLY A 113 -3.61 -18.49 12.59
C GLY A 113 -2.66 -17.67 11.70
N GLY A 114 -3.20 -16.80 10.84
CA GLY A 114 -2.42 -15.98 9.92
C GLY A 114 -1.87 -14.69 10.55
N ARG A 115 -1.11 -13.94 9.75
CA ARG A 115 -0.47 -12.68 10.18
C ARG A 115 -1.02 -11.50 9.39
N VAL A 116 -1.32 -10.42 10.09
CA VAL A 116 -1.74 -9.14 9.52
C VAL A 116 -0.66 -8.12 9.82
N SER A 117 -0.09 -7.50 8.79
CA SER A 117 0.83 -6.38 8.91
C SER A 117 0.14 -5.12 8.43
N MET A 118 0.19 -4.06 9.25
CA MET A 118 -0.48 -2.79 8.99
C MET A 118 0.55 -1.64 9.07
N PRO A 119 1.40 -1.49 8.03
CA PRO A 119 2.25 -0.30 7.88
C PRO A 119 1.46 0.94 7.45
N ALA A 120 0.25 0.76 6.90
CA ALA A 120 -0.68 1.80 6.56
C ALA A 120 -1.00 2.75 7.74
N VAL A 121 -1.22 4.04 7.43
CA VAL A 121 -1.55 5.05 8.44
C VAL A 121 -3.05 5.05 8.74
N TYR A 122 -3.38 4.92 10.01
CA TYR A 122 -4.73 5.08 10.57
C TYR A 122 -4.68 6.13 11.68
N GLY A 123 -5.66 7.04 11.70
CA GLY A 123 -5.76 8.13 12.66
C GLY A 123 -7.11 8.15 13.36
N GLY A 124 -7.13 8.66 14.59
CA GLY A 124 -8.35 8.79 15.39
C GLY A 124 -8.93 7.46 15.88
N ILE A 125 -10.20 7.50 16.29
CA ILE A 125 -10.98 6.31 16.67
C ILE A 125 -11.64 5.73 15.42
N VAL A 126 -11.46 4.43 15.23
CA VAL A 126 -11.88 3.71 14.03
C VAL A 126 -13.10 2.85 14.38
N ASP A 127 -14.21 2.98 13.63
CA ASP A 127 -15.41 2.15 13.82
C ASP A 127 -15.32 0.81 13.05
N LYS A 128 -16.17 -0.16 13.38
CA LYS A 128 -16.35 -1.48 12.73
C LYS A 128 -15.04 -2.23 12.49
N PHE A 129 -14.09 -2.15 13.43
CA PHE A 129 -12.97 -3.07 13.43
C PHE A 129 -13.50 -4.50 13.59
N PRO A 130 -13.11 -5.47 12.75
CA PRO A 130 -13.71 -6.80 12.72
C PRO A 130 -13.14 -7.68 13.84
N LEU A 131 -13.33 -7.24 15.09
CA LEU A 131 -12.76 -7.86 16.29
C LEU A 131 -13.14 -9.33 16.43
N GLY A 132 -14.41 -9.67 16.14
CA GLY A 132 -14.88 -11.05 16.16
C GLY A 132 -14.12 -11.93 15.17
N ALA A 133 -14.02 -11.51 13.90
CA ALA A 133 -13.26 -12.26 12.90
C ALA A 133 -11.77 -12.36 13.25
N PHE A 134 -11.20 -11.28 13.79
CA PHE A 134 -9.81 -11.25 14.25
C PHE A 134 -9.55 -12.29 15.35
N MET A 135 -10.43 -12.34 16.36
CA MET A 135 -10.35 -13.26 17.49
C MET A 135 -10.60 -14.72 17.05
N GLU A 136 -11.69 -14.99 16.35
CA GLU A 136 -12.09 -16.34 15.90
C GLU A 136 -11.07 -16.97 14.94
N LYS A 137 -10.37 -16.16 14.16
CA LYS A 137 -9.29 -16.62 13.29
C LYS A 137 -7.95 -16.74 14.03
N GLY A 138 -7.81 -16.30 15.27
CA GLY A 138 -6.55 -16.34 16.02
C GLY A 138 -5.41 -15.59 15.33
N LEU A 139 -5.70 -14.40 14.81
CA LEU A 139 -4.74 -13.63 14.01
C LEU A 139 -3.71 -12.90 14.88
N THR A 140 -2.51 -12.71 14.33
CA THR A 140 -1.52 -11.78 14.89
C THR A 140 -1.49 -10.50 14.08
N LEU A 141 -1.74 -9.35 14.71
CA LEU A 141 -1.60 -8.02 14.10
C LEU A 141 -0.28 -7.37 14.53
N LYS A 142 0.51 -6.90 13.58
CA LYS A 142 1.63 -5.96 13.82
C LYS A 142 1.38 -4.66 13.08
N THR A 143 1.51 -3.55 13.80
CA THR A 143 1.22 -2.19 13.32
C THR A 143 2.26 -1.21 13.87
N GLY A 144 2.23 0.02 13.36
CA GLY A 144 2.99 1.15 13.86
C GLY A 144 3.81 1.83 12.78
N GLN A 145 4.38 2.97 13.14
CA GLN A 145 5.37 3.64 12.30
C GLN A 145 6.60 2.75 12.17
N THR A 146 7.16 2.67 10.96
CA THR A 146 8.27 1.78 10.66
C THR A 146 9.51 2.17 11.46
N HIS A 147 10.15 1.20 12.13
CA HIS A 147 11.43 1.39 12.80
C HIS A 147 12.57 1.46 11.77
N VAL A 148 12.62 2.55 10.99
CA VAL A 148 13.52 2.67 9.81
C VAL A 148 14.98 2.39 10.17
N GLN A 149 15.47 2.93 11.28
CA GLN A 149 16.86 2.73 11.73
C GLN A 149 17.23 1.26 11.94
N HIS A 150 16.27 0.41 12.31
CA HIS A 150 16.50 -1.02 12.49
C HIS A 150 16.73 -1.74 11.16
N TYR A 151 16.00 -1.35 10.10
CA TYR A 151 16.03 -2.04 8.80
C TYR A 151 17.00 -1.41 7.78
N MET A 152 17.31 -0.12 7.95
CA MET A 152 18.08 0.67 6.99
C MET A 152 19.46 0.08 6.64
N PRO A 153 20.29 -0.42 7.59
CA PRO A 153 21.62 -0.93 7.25
C PRO A 153 21.58 -2.13 6.29
N ALA A 154 20.66 -3.07 6.52
CA ALA A 154 20.51 -4.26 5.69
C ALA A 154 19.93 -3.91 4.31
N LEU A 155 18.94 -3.01 4.25
CA LEU A 155 18.34 -2.56 3.00
C LEU A 155 19.33 -1.77 2.15
N LEU A 156 20.13 -0.89 2.75
CA LEU A 156 21.17 -0.15 2.04
C LEU A 156 22.22 -1.10 1.44
N THR A 157 22.65 -2.09 2.21
CA THR A 157 23.58 -3.13 1.72
C THR A 157 22.97 -3.87 0.53
N ALA A 158 21.71 -4.28 0.62
CA ALA A 158 21.02 -4.97 -0.47
C ALA A 158 20.89 -4.11 -1.74
N ILE A 159 20.69 -2.80 -1.60
CA ILE A 159 20.68 -1.86 -2.74
C ILE A 159 22.08 -1.74 -3.35
N MET A 160 23.12 -1.56 -2.52
CA MET A 160 24.51 -1.44 -2.98
C MET A 160 25.00 -2.69 -3.70
N GLU A 161 24.54 -3.87 -3.27
CA GLU A 161 24.83 -5.16 -3.90
C GLU A 161 23.95 -5.46 -5.13
N GLY A 162 23.05 -4.54 -5.51
CA GLY A 162 22.15 -4.73 -6.65
C GLY A 162 21.05 -5.77 -6.44
N LYS A 163 20.82 -6.22 -5.20
CA LYS A 163 19.74 -7.17 -4.85
C LYS A 163 18.37 -6.50 -4.86
N ILE A 164 18.33 -5.18 -4.66
CA ILE A 164 17.11 -4.36 -4.65
C ILE A 164 17.30 -3.18 -5.57
N ASP A 165 16.51 -3.11 -6.64
CA ASP A 165 16.32 -1.87 -7.39
C ASP A 165 15.16 -1.07 -6.80
N THR A 166 15.42 0.20 -6.53
CA THR A 166 14.43 1.17 -6.02
C THR A 166 14.03 2.20 -7.08
N THR A 167 14.73 2.23 -8.22
CA THR A 167 14.56 3.25 -9.26
C THR A 167 13.34 3.02 -10.14
N PHE A 168 12.87 1.78 -10.26
CA PHE A 168 11.64 1.42 -10.98
C PHE A 168 10.42 2.26 -10.61
N LEU A 169 10.38 2.76 -9.37
CA LEU A 169 9.24 3.52 -8.85
C LEU A 169 9.33 5.00 -9.24
N ILE A 170 10.50 5.52 -9.58
CA ILE A 170 10.72 6.95 -9.83
C ILE A 170 10.16 7.31 -11.21
N SER A 171 8.95 7.84 -11.22
CA SER A 171 8.30 8.36 -12.44
C SER A 171 8.87 9.71 -12.88
N HIS A 172 9.24 10.58 -11.93
CA HIS A 172 9.67 11.95 -12.22
C HIS A 172 10.81 12.38 -11.29
N ARG A 173 11.72 13.18 -11.83
CA ARG A 173 12.73 13.93 -11.08
C ARG A 173 12.53 15.40 -11.40
N LEU A 174 12.26 16.21 -10.38
CA LEU A 174 11.96 17.64 -10.56
C LEU A 174 12.92 18.48 -9.71
N PRO A 175 13.21 19.73 -10.10
CA PRO A 175 13.85 20.69 -9.21
C PRO A 175 12.93 21.02 -8.02
N LEU A 176 13.51 21.52 -6.92
CA LEU A 176 12.75 21.81 -5.69
C LEU A 176 11.69 22.89 -5.92
N GLU A 177 11.96 23.82 -6.81
CA GLU A 177 11.12 24.94 -7.21
C GLU A 177 9.80 24.47 -7.84
N GLN A 178 9.78 23.27 -8.42
CA GLN A 178 8.59 22.65 -9.02
C GLN A 178 7.86 21.71 -8.05
N ALA A 179 8.15 21.78 -6.74
CA ALA A 179 7.44 20.99 -5.76
C ALA A 179 5.91 21.17 -5.84
N PRO A 180 5.34 22.39 -5.93
CA PRO A 180 3.89 22.57 -6.02
C PRO A 180 3.26 21.82 -7.20
N GLU A 181 3.86 21.91 -8.39
CA GLU A 181 3.44 21.19 -9.58
C GLU A 181 3.57 19.67 -9.39
N GLY A 182 4.66 19.22 -8.75
CA GLY A 182 4.85 17.82 -8.39
C GLY A 182 3.73 17.29 -7.49
N TYR A 183 3.37 18.03 -6.44
CA TYR A 183 2.24 17.66 -5.56
C TYR A 183 0.91 17.61 -6.33
N LYS A 184 0.62 18.62 -7.17
CA LYS A 184 -0.59 18.64 -8.00
C LYS A 184 -0.62 17.45 -8.97
N MET A 185 0.51 17.14 -9.60
CA MET A 185 0.65 16.03 -10.53
C MET A 185 0.43 14.68 -9.83
N PHE A 186 1.01 14.49 -8.64
CA PHE A 186 0.83 13.26 -7.84
C PHE A 186 -0.62 13.09 -7.38
N HIS A 187 -1.33 14.19 -7.09
CA HIS A 187 -2.75 14.17 -6.75
C HIS A 187 -3.64 13.82 -7.95
N ASP A 188 -3.43 14.47 -9.10
CA ASP A 188 -4.36 14.39 -10.24
C ASP A 188 -4.13 13.19 -11.15
N LYS A 189 -2.93 12.59 -11.13
CA LYS A 189 -2.50 11.53 -12.07
C LYS A 189 -1.99 10.29 -11.33
N GLN A 190 -2.80 9.78 -10.40
CA GLN A 190 -2.40 8.70 -9.47
C GLN A 190 -2.10 7.35 -10.13
N ASN A 191 -2.60 7.13 -11.35
CA ASN A 191 -2.30 5.93 -12.12
C ASN A 191 -0.91 6.02 -12.76
N GLU A 192 -0.55 7.17 -13.34
CA GLU A 192 0.70 7.35 -14.09
C GLU A 192 1.89 7.77 -13.19
N VAL A 193 1.61 8.48 -12.09
CA VAL A 193 2.63 9.11 -11.26
C VAL A 193 2.79 8.33 -9.96
N THR A 194 3.91 7.62 -9.86
CA THR A 194 4.18 6.67 -8.76
C THR A 194 5.08 7.25 -7.68
N LYS A 195 6.16 7.94 -8.08
CA LYS A 195 7.08 8.64 -7.17
C LYS A 195 7.74 9.80 -7.88
N ILE A 196 7.72 10.95 -7.21
CA ILE A 196 8.45 12.15 -7.59
C ILE A 196 9.62 12.30 -6.64
N VAL A 197 10.81 12.52 -7.18
CA VAL A 197 12.02 12.84 -6.41
C VAL A 197 12.42 14.28 -6.71
N LEU A 198 12.35 15.14 -5.70
CA LEU A 198 12.81 16.51 -5.79
C LEU A 198 14.33 16.54 -5.62
N LYS A 199 15.04 17.19 -6.55
CA LYS A 199 16.49 17.35 -6.53
C LYS A 199 16.83 18.85 -6.38
N PRO A 200 17.15 19.32 -5.16
CA PRO A 200 17.60 20.69 -4.96
C PRO A 200 18.83 21.01 -5.82
N GLY A 201 18.86 22.21 -6.43
CA GLY A 201 19.96 22.65 -7.30
C GLY A 201 20.00 21.99 -8.69
N MET A 202 18.94 21.29 -9.09
CA MET A 202 18.77 20.86 -10.48
C MET A 202 18.42 22.09 -11.35
N ASP A 203 19.17 22.29 -12.44
CA ASP A 203 18.90 23.38 -13.37
C ASP A 203 17.57 23.14 -14.11
N LEU A 204 16.74 24.18 -14.18
CA LEU A 204 15.40 24.11 -14.80
C LEU A 204 15.49 23.75 -16.28
N ALA A 205 16.60 24.06 -16.95
CA ALA A 205 16.84 23.75 -18.35
C ALA A 205 17.06 22.25 -18.64
N LEU A 206 17.36 21.43 -17.62
CA LEU A 206 17.59 19.99 -17.74
C LEU A 206 16.37 19.15 -17.32
N ALA A 207 15.25 19.80 -16.99
CA ALA A 207 14.03 19.17 -16.47
C ALA A 207 12.94 18.93 -17.54
N ALA A 208 13.26 19.10 -18.83
CA ALA A 208 12.35 18.89 -19.97
C ALA A 208 12.52 17.51 -20.61
#